data_AF-A0A2V7YHW8-F1
#
_entry.id   AF-A0A2V7YHW8-F1
#
_cell.length_a   1.000
_cell.length_b   1.000
_cell.length_c   1.000
_cell.angle_alpha   90.00
_cell.angle_beta   90.00
_cell.angle_gamma   90.00
#
_symmetry.space_group_name_H-M   'P 1'
#
loop_
_entity.id
_entity.type
_entity.pdbx_description
1 polymer ?
#
loop_
_entity_poly.entity_id
_entity_poly.type
_entity_poly.pdbx_seq_one_letter_code
_entity_poly.pdbx_strand_id
1 'polypeptide(L)'
;KRVVCVGMGETSADVTNQISEVAAACYLALRNYPLLIARLPYGGRATNDGYTSRLLGWVPRQYIQEYYGKRVEADLVSGDPHRQLISDWFIKAGFTGKSLQKNDDFVANLLNGKIRHVPHGVARLEGNTVHFTNGEHVEADVVMCCTGYEESSIPAAWLGGREIKDVRRLFKHAFHPDFGPRLALIGWTRPFNGGVPACSEMISRYFALLCSGKRELPARPDLEKRIEEDCAREETAFAQAKHIRTLVDYTTFLDGVAELVDCAPKLTDYLNDPPLLYKLICGTIIGATYRLRGPGADPEMAREVILRLPVVRDAVDPALVPFALAGRVEESAIPKIHEIVERQFAADAELV
;
A
#
# COMPACT_ATOMS: atom_id res chain seq x y z
N LYS A 1 27.69 15.44 16.06
CA LYS A 1 26.49 16.15 16.58
C LYS A 1 25.57 15.15 17.27
N ARG A 2 24.81 15.59 18.27
CA ARG A 2 23.68 14.88 18.90
C ARG A 2 22.42 15.23 18.13
N VAL A 3 21.70 14.23 17.64
CA VAL A 3 20.58 14.44 16.72
C VAL A 3 19.33 13.76 17.24
N VAL A 4 18.21 14.48 17.24
CA VAL A 4 16.87 13.92 17.49
C VAL A 4 16.11 13.88 16.17
N CYS A 5 15.83 12.68 15.67
CA CYS A 5 14.97 12.44 14.51
C CYS A 5 13.52 12.30 14.97
N VAL A 6 12.60 13.03 14.35
CA VAL A 6 11.18 13.07 14.72
C VAL A 6 10.33 12.43 13.61
N GLY A 7 9.55 11.41 13.99
CA GLY A 7 8.69 10.66 13.08
C GLY A 7 9.36 9.42 12.50
N MET A 8 8.55 8.46 12.02
CA MET A 8 9.04 7.23 11.41
C MET A 8 8.24 6.85 10.15
N GLY A 9 8.22 7.76 9.18
CA GLY A 9 7.86 7.44 7.79
C GLY A 9 9.05 6.83 7.04
N GLU A 10 8.87 6.55 5.75
CA GLU A 10 9.90 5.94 4.90
C GLU A 10 11.17 6.81 4.83
N THR A 11 11.03 8.13 4.63
CA THR A 11 12.17 9.07 4.67
C THR A 11 12.93 9.02 5.99
N SER A 12 12.21 8.88 7.12
CA SER A 12 12.85 8.86 8.43
C SER A 12 13.68 7.60 8.64
N ALA A 13 13.24 6.45 8.13
CA ALA A 13 14.01 5.22 8.26
C ALA A 13 15.39 5.36 7.59
N ASP A 14 15.44 5.88 6.36
CA ASP A 14 16.70 6.12 5.65
C ASP A 14 17.57 7.17 6.35
N VAL A 15 16.99 8.34 6.63
CA VAL A 15 17.73 9.47 7.19
C VAL A 15 18.21 9.16 8.61
N THR A 16 17.36 8.58 9.45
CA THR A 16 17.75 8.20 10.83
C THR A 16 18.81 7.12 10.82
N ASN A 17 18.70 6.13 9.91
CA ASN A 17 19.73 5.10 9.79
C ASN A 17 21.09 5.71 9.43
N GLN A 18 21.15 6.55 8.40
CA GLN A 18 22.39 7.21 7.97
C GLN A 18 22.95 8.15 9.05
N ILE A 19 22.10 8.91 9.73
CA ILE A 19 22.50 9.78 10.84
C ILE A 19 23.11 8.94 11.97
N SER A 20 22.53 7.79 12.29
CA SER A 20 23.00 6.93 13.39
C SER A 20 24.41 6.35 13.17
N GLU A 21 24.89 6.31 11.93
CA GLU A 21 26.25 5.85 11.60
C GLU A 21 27.34 6.89 11.89
N VAL A 22 26.98 8.19 11.94
CA VAL A 22 27.95 9.29 12.02
C VAL A 22 27.70 10.26 13.19
N ALA A 23 26.51 10.23 13.79
CA ALA A 23 26.15 11.07 14.90
C ALA A 23 26.84 10.61 16.20
N ALA A 24 27.15 11.56 17.08
CA ALA A 24 27.68 11.26 18.41
C ALA A 24 26.59 10.62 19.31
N ALA A 25 25.32 10.97 19.05
CA ALA A 25 24.15 10.32 19.61
C ALA A 25 22.98 10.51 18.63
N CYS A 26 22.20 9.46 18.39
CA CYS A 26 21.00 9.51 17.56
C CYS A 26 19.79 9.07 18.39
N TYR A 27 18.79 9.92 18.49
CA TYR A 27 17.52 9.62 19.17
C TYR A 27 16.41 9.58 18.13
N LEU A 28 15.52 8.59 18.25
CA LEU A 28 14.32 8.49 17.42
C LEU A 28 13.09 8.75 18.29
N ALA A 29 12.47 9.92 18.09
CA ALA A 29 11.24 10.33 18.76
C ALA A 29 10.01 10.02 17.91
N LEU A 30 9.07 9.24 18.44
CA LEU A 30 7.81 8.90 17.76
C LEU A 30 6.60 9.05 18.68
N ARG A 31 5.57 9.74 18.19
CA ARG A 31 4.26 9.86 18.88
C ARG A 31 3.42 8.60 18.75
N ASN A 32 3.58 7.89 17.64
CA ASN A 32 2.84 6.68 17.29
C ASN A 32 3.79 5.74 16.54
N TYR A 33 3.65 4.44 16.78
CA TYR A 33 4.37 3.44 16.00
C TYR A 33 3.82 3.36 14.56
N PRO A 34 4.70 3.26 13.55
CA PRO A 34 4.30 2.95 12.19
C PRO A 34 3.89 1.48 12.06
N LEU A 35 3.08 1.13 11.06
CA LEU A 35 2.92 -0.28 10.66
C LEU A 35 4.20 -0.71 9.94
N LEU A 36 5.24 -1.04 10.74
CA LEU A 36 6.53 -1.50 10.27
C LEU A 36 6.41 -2.92 9.74
N ILE A 37 6.93 -3.13 8.53
CA ILE A 37 7.09 -4.45 7.92
C ILE A 37 8.47 -4.53 7.28
N ALA A 38 8.99 -5.75 7.19
CA ALA A 38 10.27 -5.98 6.54
C ALA A 38 10.21 -5.67 5.04
N ARG A 39 11.29 -5.08 4.49
CA ARG A 39 11.44 -4.89 3.04
C ARG A 39 11.51 -6.24 2.32
N LEU A 40 12.24 -7.17 2.92
CA LEU A 40 12.37 -8.57 2.51
C LEU A 40 11.82 -9.46 3.63
N PRO A 41 10.52 -9.75 3.61
CA PRO A 41 9.90 -10.53 4.67
C PRO A 41 10.57 -11.92 4.83
N TYR A 42 10.95 -12.23 6.08
CA TYR A 42 11.33 -13.59 6.54
C TYR A 42 12.54 -14.23 5.84
N GLY A 43 13.45 -13.42 5.30
CA GLY A 43 14.59 -13.93 4.51
C GLY A 43 14.17 -14.43 3.12
N GLY A 44 12.94 -14.14 2.71
CA GLY A 44 12.41 -14.48 1.40
C GLY A 44 13.10 -13.70 0.28
N ARG A 45 13.06 -14.28 -0.92
CA ARG A 45 13.60 -13.69 -2.15
C ARG A 45 12.70 -12.58 -2.74
N ALA A 46 11.49 -12.43 -2.22
CA ALA A 46 10.51 -11.47 -2.69
C ALA A 46 10.48 -10.23 -1.79
N THR A 47 10.39 -9.07 -2.44
CA THR A 47 10.12 -7.80 -1.77
C THR A 47 8.65 -7.71 -1.34
N ASN A 48 8.38 -6.85 -0.36
CA ASN A 48 7.05 -6.70 0.24
C ASN A 48 5.92 -6.37 -0.77
N ASP A 49 6.23 -5.63 -1.83
CA ASP A 49 5.29 -5.35 -2.93
C ASP A 49 4.84 -6.61 -3.67
N GLY A 50 5.62 -7.69 -3.65
CA GLY A 50 5.22 -9.00 -4.15
C GLY A 50 3.94 -9.56 -3.50
N TYR A 51 3.61 -9.10 -2.29
CA TYR A 51 2.40 -9.48 -1.55
C TYR A 51 1.13 -8.72 -1.98
N THR A 52 1.20 -7.88 -3.02
CA THR A 52 0.02 -7.21 -3.59
C THR A 52 -0.76 -8.12 -4.54
N SER A 53 -1.33 -9.22 -4.03
CA SER A 53 -2.13 -10.17 -4.83
C SER A 53 -3.63 -9.91 -4.71
N ARG A 54 -4.41 -10.44 -5.68
CA ARG A 54 -5.88 -10.39 -5.59
C ARG A 54 -6.41 -11.28 -4.46
N LEU A 55 -5.77 -12.43 -4.22
CA LEU A 55 -6.09 -13.29 -3.09
C LEU A 55 -6.10 -12.47 -1.79
N LEU A 56 -5.01 -11.78 -1.47
CA LEU A 56 -4.95 -10.98 -0.23
C LEU A 56 -5.83 -9.72 -0.28
N GLY A 57 -5.96 -9.10 -1.45
CA GLY A 57 -6.75 -7.87 -1.61
C GLY A 57 -8.27 -8.07 -1.62
N TRP A 58 -8.76 -9.29 -1.92
CA TRP A 58 -10.20 -9.58 -1.99
C TRP A 58 -10.74 -10.32 -0.77
N VAL A 59 -9.87 -11.03 -0.02
CA VAL A 59 -10.29 -11.70 1.21
C VAL A 59 -10.75 -10.66 2.25
N PRO A 60 -11.89 -10.88 2.93
CA PRO A 60 -12.33 -9.98 3.99
C PRO A 60 -11.28 -9.83 5.10
N ARG A 61 -11.12 -8.60 5.61
CA ARG A 61 -10.04 -8.21 6.53
C ARG A 61 -9.89 -9.11 7.76
N GLN A 62 -10.99 -9.63 8.30
CA GLN A 62 -10.98 -10.51 9.47
C GLN A 62 -10.13 -11.78 9.27
N TYR A 63 -10.21 -12.40 8.09
CA TYR A 63 -9.42 -13.59 7.76
C TYR A 63 -7.95 -13.25 7.53
N ILE A 64 -7.67 -12.10 6.93
CA ILE A 64 -6.32 -11.59 6.74
C ILE A 64 -5.65 -11.29 8.08
N GLN A 65 -6.38 -10.70 9.04
CA GLN A 65 -5.88 -10.47 10.39
C GLN A 65 -5.54 -11.76 11.13
N GLU A 66 -6.39 -12.80 11.01
CA GLU A 66 -6.09 -14.11 11.60
C GLU A 66 -4.84 -14.75 10.95
N TYR A 67 -4.76 -14.70 9.62
CA TYR A 67 -3.65 -15.27 8.86
C TYR A 67 -2.31 -14.61 9.24
N TYR A 68 -2.24 -13.28 9.22
CA TYR A 68 -1.02 -12.56 9.62
C TYR A 68 -0.79 -12.55 11.12
N GLY A 69 -1.83 -12.64 11.94
CA GLY A 69 -1.72 -12.69 13.40
C GLY A 69 -0.88 -13.88 13.88
N LYS A 70 -1.14 -15.08 13.33
CA LYS A 70 -0.33 -16.28 13.62
C LYS A 70 1.15 -16.08 13.28
N ARG A 71 1.44 -15.33 12.22
CA ARG A 71 2.81 -15.06 11.77
C ARG A 71 3.51 -14.06 12.69
N VAL A 72 2.80 -13.01 13.09
CA VAL A 72 3.27 -12.05 14.11
C VAL A 72 3.58 -12.77 15.42
N GLU A 73 2.69 -13.66 15.88
CA GLU A 73 2.92 -14.47 17.09
C GLU A 73 4.17 -15.35 16.99
N ALA A 74 4.37 -16.02 15.84
CA ALA A 74 5.56 -16.83 15.58
C ALA A 74 6.85 -16.01 15.60
N ASP A 75 6.84 -14.78 15.05
CA ASP A 75 7.99 -13.88 15.06
C ASP A 75 8.37 -13.39 16.45
N LEU A 76 7.38 -13.10 17.30
CA LEU A 76 7.60 -12.65 18.68
C LEU A 76 8.30 -13.70 19.54
N VAL A 77 8.03 -14.98 19.29
CA VAL A 77 8.67 -16.10 20.01
C VAL A 77 9.86 -16.69 19.25
N SER A 78 10.19 -16.13 18.08
CA SER A 78 11.38 -16.54 17.32
C SER A 78 12.67 -16.19 18.07
N GLY A 79 13.80 -16.77 17.67
CA GLY A 79 15.12 -16.38 18.19
C GLY A 79 15.73 -15.17 17.48
N ASP A 80 14.99 -14.48 16.60
CA ASP A 80 15.48 -13.41 15.73
C ASP A 80 15.01 -12.03 16.26
N PRO A 81 15.88 -11.23 16.91
CA PRO A 81 15.50 -9.94 17.49
C PRO A 81 14.99 -8.93 16.46
N HIS A 82 15.41 -9.04 15.20
CA HIS A 82 14.98 -8.16 14.13
C HIS A 82 13.50 -8.41 13.79
N ARG A 83 13.11 -9.68 13.63
CA ARG A 83 11.70 -10.08 13.43
C ARG A 83 10.83 -9.75 14.63
N GLN A 84 11.32 -10.02 15.84
CA GLN A 84 10.61 -9.68 17.07
C GLN A 84 10.26 -8.19 17.15
N LEU A 85 11.23 -7.30 16.84
CA LEU A 85 11.00 -5.86 16.88
C LEU A 85 9.98 -5.41 15.83
N ILE A 86 10.09 -5.91 14.59
CA ILE A 86 9.13 -5.59 13.52
C ILE A 86 7.70 -5.96 13.95
N SER A 87 7.52 -7.17 14.47
CA SER A 87 6.23 -7.66 14.93
C SER A 87 5.69 -6.92 16.17
N ASP A 88 6.56 -6.56 17.12
CA ASP A 88 6.20 -5.71 18.26
C ASP A 88 5.70 -4.34 17.82
N TRP A 89 6.40 -3.68 16.88
CA TRP A 89 6.00 -2.38 16.36
C TRP A 89 4.70 -2.48 15.54
N PHE A 90 4.53 -3.55 14.77
CA PHE A 90 3.31 -3.82 14.02
C PHE A 90 2.08 -3.94 14.94
N ILE A 91 2.20 -4.65 16.08
CA ILE A 91 1.15 -4.74 17.10
C ILE A 91 0.87 -3.37 17.72
N LYS A 92 1.92 -2.66 18.17
CA LYS A 92 1.78 -1.34 18.78
C LYS A 92 1.16 -0.32 17.83
N ALA A 93 1.29 -0.52 16.53
CA ALA A 93 0.66 0.31 15.51
C ALA A 93 -0.81 -0.02 15.22
N GLY A 94 -1.33 -1.16 15.70
CA GLY A 94 -2.73 -1.55 15.66
C GLY A 94 -3.16 -2.35 14.42
N PHE A 95 -2.26 -3.10 13.79
CA PHE A 95 -2.45 -3.99 12.62
C PHE A 95 -2.94 -3.34 11.30
N THR A 96 -3.81 -2.34 11.35
CA THR A 96 -4.47 -1.74 10.18
C THR A 96 -4.68 -0.23 10.39
N GLY A 97 -5.23 0.47 9.40
CA GLY A 97 -5.60 1.88 9.58
C GLY A 97 -4.50 2.89 9.26
N LYS A 98 -3.29 2.45 8.87
CA LYS A 98 -2.14 3.30 8.53
C LYS A 98 -1.51 2.89 7.20
N SER A 99 -0.66 3.78 6.66
CA SER A 99 0.30 3.41 5.62
C SER A 99 1.31 2.40 6.17
N LEU A 100 1.78 1.49 5.32
CA LEU A 100 2.89 0.60 5.67
C LEU A 100 4.21 1.37 5.62
N GLN A 101 5.06 1.17 6.61
CA GLN A 101 6.47 1.55 6.58
C GLN A 101 7.25 0.28 6.24
N LYS A 102 7.95 0.29 5.10
CA LYS A 102 8.54 -0.91 4.48
C LYS A 102 10.07 -0.88 4.41
N ASN A 103 10.68 -0.10 5.28
CA ASN A 103 12.13 0.05 5.35
C ASN A 103 12.58 -0.18 6.79
N ASP A 104 13.09 -1.39 6.99
CA ASP A 104 13.58 -1.97 8.23
C ASP A 104 15.11 -1.89 8.36
N ASP A 105 15.81 -1.18 7.47
CA ASP A 105 17.28 -1.07 7.50
C ASP A 105 17.77 -0.43 8.82
N PHE A 106 16.96 0.44 9.43
CA PHE A 106 17.27 1.09 10.72
C PHE A 106 17.17 0.15 11.93
N VAL A 107 16.51 -1.02 11.80
CA VAL A 107 16.23 -1.91 12.94
C VAL A 107 17.51 -2.43 13.56
N ALA A 108 18.51 -2.79 12.76
CA ALA A 108 19.81 -3.24 13.27
C ALA A 108 20.46 -2.18 14.17
N ASN A 109 20.35 -0.90 13.79
CA ASN A 109 20.89 0.22 14.55
C ASN A 109 20.05 0.59 15.78
N LEU A 110 18.76 0.26 15.78
CA LEU A 110 17.94 0.32 17.00
C LEU A 110 18.36 -0.76 18.00
N LEU A 111 18.53 -2.00 17.54
CA LEU A 111 18.87 -3.15 18.37
C LEU A 111 20.28 -3.06 18.96
N ASN A 112 21.25 -2.55 18.21
CA ASN A 112 22.63 -2.37 18.68
C ASN A 112 22.85 -1.08 19.49
N GLY A 113 21.80 -0.26 19.66
CA GLY A 113 21.84 0.96 20.49
C GLY A 113 22.43 2.20 19.81
N LYS A 114 22.81 2.14 18.53
CA LYS A 114 23.19 3.34 17.75
C LYS A 114 22.03 4.33 17.61
N ILE A 115 20.80 3.84 17.54
CA ILE A 115 19.58 4.63 17.62
C ILE A 115 18.94 4.40 19.00
N ARG A 116 18.79 5.48 19.77
CA ARG A 116 18.07 5.48 21.05
C ARG A 116 16.59 5.72 20.81
N HIS A 117 15.78 4.71 21.09
CA HIS A 117 14.34 4.78 20.93
C HIS A 117 13.69 5.67 22.01
N VAL A 118 12.92 6.67 21.59
CA VAL A 118 12.11 7.53 22.46
C VAL A 118 10.64 7.44 21.99
N PRO A 119 9.81 6.58 22.61
CA PRO A 119 8.42 6.34 22.19
C PRO A 119 7.46 7.46 22.62
N HIS A 120 7.93 8.71 22.53
CA HIS A 120 7.22 9.90 22.97
C HIS A 120 7.43 11.05 21.99
N GLY A 121 6.45 11.95 21.92
CA GLY A 121 6.55 13.15 21.10
C GLY A 121 7.50 14.18 21.71
N VAL A 122 8.03 15.07 20.87
CA VAL A 122 8.64 16.32 21.34
C VAL A 122 7.54 17.22 21.89
N ALA A 123 7.68 17.64 23.14
CA ALA A 123 6.77 18.56 23.83
C ALA A 123 7.19 20.02 23.65
N ARG A 124 8.48 20.33 23.83
CA ARG A 124 9.05 21.67 23.65
C ARG A 124 10.56 21.62 23.45
N LEU A 125 11.10 22.71 22.91
CA LEU A 125 12.53 22.96 22.77
C LEU A 125 12.93 24.10 23.70
N GLU A 126 14.04 23.96 24.42
CA GLU A 126 14.58 25.00 25.31
C GLU A 126 16.09 25.00 25.24
N GLY A 127 16.68 26.07 24.69
CA GLY A 127 18.11 26.11 24.42
C GLY A 127 18.54 24.94 23.54
N ASN A 128 19.45 24.10 24.06
CA ASN A 128 19.93 22.87 23.41
C ASN A 128 19.20 21.61 23.90
N THR A 129 18.15 21.76 24.71
CA THR A 129 17.41 20.66 25.31
C THR A 129 16.12 20.39 24.55
N VAL A 130 15.88 19.13 24.19
CA VAL A 130 14.62 18.62 23.65
C VAL A 130 13.86 17.93 24.78
N HIS A 131 12.67 18.43 25.11
CA HIS A 131 11.80 17.83 26.13
C HIS A 131 10.73 16.97 25.46
N PHE A 132 10.54 15.75 25.97
CA PHE A 132 9.54 14.80 25.49
C PHE A 132 8.27 14.83 26.33
N THR A 133 7.18 14.28 25.79
CA THR A 133 5.85 14.30 26.43
C THR A 133 5.74 13.48 27.71
N ASN A 134 6.69 12.58 27.98
CA ASN A 134 6.76 11.82 29.24
C ASN A 134 7.57 12.55 30.34
N GLY A 135 8.13 13.74 30.06
CA GLY A 135 8.97 14.50 30.98
C GLY A 135 10.47 14.22 30.87
N GLU A 136 10.88 13.19 30.11
CA GLU A 136 12.29 12.98 29.78
C GLU A 136 12.81 14.10 28.86
N HIS A 137 14.13 14.30 28.87
CA HIS A 137 14.77 15.29 28.04
C HIS A 137 16.17 14.83 27.62
N VAL A 138 16.62 15.35 26.48
CA VAL A 138 17.97 15.09 25.96
C VAL A 138 18.55 16.37 25.41
N GLU A 139 19.86 16.49 25.46
CA GLU A 139 20.55 17.55 24.75
C GLU A 139 20.75 17.18 23.27
N ALA A 140 20.47 18.11 22.38
CA ALA A 140 20.58 17.94 20.93
C ALA A 140 21.20 19.17 20.26
N ASP A 141 22.02 18.93 19.24
CA ASP A 141 22.57 19.99 18.39
C ASP A 141 21.71 20.19 17.12
N VAL A 142 20.93 19.17 16.74
CA VAL A 142 20.07 19.15 15.55
C VAL A 142 18.78 18.38 15.87
N VAL A 143 17.65 18.91 15.41
CA VAL A 143 16.37 18.19 15.33
C VAL A 143 16.04 17.97 13.85
N MET A 144 15.92 16.71 13.45
CA MET A 144 15.57 16.33 12.08
C MET A 144 14.07 15.99 12.01
N CYS A 145 13.29 16.89 11.41
CA CYS A 145 11.83 16.73 11.29
C CYS A 145 11.44 15.91 10.07
N CYS A 146 11.23 14.61 10.25
CA CYS A 146 10.70 13.69 9.23
C CYS A 146 9.18 13.55 9.37
N THR A 147 8.46 14.68 9.43
CA THR A 147 7.03 14.73 9.79
C THR A 147 6.07 14.69 8.60
N GLY A 148 6.58 14.39 7.41
CA GLY A 148 5.80 14.32 6.17
C GLY A 148 5.71 15.65 5.43
N TYR A 149 4.84 15.68 4.42
CA TYR A 149 4.61 16.83 3.54
C TYR A 149 3.12 17.18 3.54
N GLU A 150 2.81 18.45 3.25
CA GLU A 150 1.43 18.85 2.99
C GLU A 150 1.02 18.47 1.58
N GLU A 151 -0.24 18.10 1.43
CA GLU A 151 -0.87 17.76 0.14
C GLU A 151 -1.29 19.02 -0.64
N SER A 152 -0.99 20.22 -0.14
CA SER A 152 -1.40 21.54 -0.66
C SER A 152 -0.57 22.06 -1.85
N SER A 153 -0.21 21.19 -2.79
CA SER A 153 0.74 21.55 -3.86
C SER A 153 0.10 22.14 -5.12
N ILE A 154 -1.23 22.25 -5.21
CA ILE A 154 -1.93 22.79 -6.38
C ILE A 154 -2.40 24.23 -6.08
N PRO A 155 -1.77 25.27 -6.65
CA PRO A 155 -2.19 26.64 -6.43
C PRO A 155 -3.61 26.89 -6.93
N ALA A 156 -4.48 27.43 -6.08
CA ALA A 156 -5.86 27.75 -6.47
C ALA A 156 -5.94 28.70 -7.68
N ALA A 157 -4.93 29.56 -7.85
CA ALA A 157 -4.80 30.43 -9.01
C ALA A 157 -4.77 29.67 -10.35
N TRP A 158 -4.22 28.44 -10.37
CA TRP A 158 -4.21 27.59 -11.57
C TRP A 158 -5.60 27.00 -11.87
N LEU A 159 -6.48 26.99 -10.88
CA LEU A 159 -7.82 26.40 -10.95
C LEU A 159 -8.94 27.46 -10.94
N GLY A 160 -8.61 28.71 -11.29
CA GLY A 160 -9.58 29.82 -11.30
C GLY A 160 -10.11 30.17 -9.91
N GLY A 161 -9.26 30.08 -8.89
CA GLY A 161 -9.60 30.38 -7.49
C GLY A 161 -10.18 29.22 -6.69
N ARG A 162 -10.33 28.03 -7.29
CA ARG A 162 -10.81 26.83 -6.59
C ARG A 162 -9.67 26.10 -5.88
N GLU A 163 -9.89 25.76 -4.62
CA GLU A 163 -8.95 24.96 -3.83
C GLU A 163 -9.32 23.48 -3.86
N ILE A 164 -8.32 22.62 -4.01
CA ILE A 164 -8.46 21.17 -3.80
C ILE A 164 -7.93 20.86 -2.40
N LYS A 165 -8.82 20.85 -1.42
CA LYS A 165 -8.47 20.64 0.00
C LYS A 165 -8.29 19.17 0.37
N ASP A 166 -8.92 18.28 -0.38
CA ASP A 166 -8.98 16.86 -0.07
C ASP A 166 -9.18 16.07 -1.36
N VAL A 167 -8.17 15.31 -1.76
CA VAL A 167 -8.24 14.49 -2.98
C VAL A 167 -9.30 13.40 -2.91
N ARG A 168 -9.74 12.98 -1.71
CA ARG A 168 -10.85 12.03 -1.56
C ARG A 168 -12.19 12.61 -2.00
N ARG A 169 -12.28 13.92 -2.22
CA ARG A 169 -13.46 14.61 -2.78
C ARG A 169 -13.43 14.69 -4.31
N LEU A 170 -12.44 14.07 -4.94
CA LEU A 170 -12.32 13.95 -6.39
C LEU A 170 -12.67 12.53 -6.81
N PHE A 171 -13.33 12.38 -7.97
CA PHE A 171 -13.62 11.05 -8.50
C PHE A 171 -12.30 10.32 -8.79
N LYS A 172 -12.11 9.18 -8.11
CA LYS A 172 -10.86 8.37 -8.12
C LYS A 172 -9.59 9.19 -7.85
N HIS A 173 -9.68 10.18 -6.95
CA HIS A 173 -8.58 11.10 -6.59
C HIS A 173 -8.03 11.92 -7.77
N ALA A 174 -8.76 11.98 -8.89
CA ALA A 174 -8.25 12.50 -10.15
C ALA A 174 -9.13 13.59 -10.77
N PHE A 175 -10.46 13.41 -10.78
CA PHE A 175 -11.37 14.29 -11.51
C PHE A 175 -12.25 15.10 -10.56
N HIS A 176 -12.12 16.43 -10.63
CA HIS A 176 -12.98 17.34 -9.87
C HIS A 176 -14.38 17.40 -10.50
N PRO A 177 -15.48 17.30 -9.72
CA PRO A 177 -16.85 17.29 -10.26
C PRO A 177 -17.18 18.45 -11.20
N ASP A 178 -16.74 19.67 -10.88
CA ASP A 178 -16.99 20.85 -11.72
C ASP A 178 -16.06 20.99 -12.95
N PHE A 179 -14.84 20.43 -12.89
CA PHE A 179 -13.94 20.47 -14.04
C PHE A 179 -14.25 19.33 -15.02
N GLY A 180 -14.73 18.20 -14.49
CA GLY A 180 -15.02 17.00 -15.28
C GLY A 180 -13.76 16.49 -15.98
N PRO A 181 -13.87 15.99 -17.23
CA PRO A 181 -12.74 15.42 -17.96
C PRO A 181 -11.81 16.49 -18.57
N ARG A 182 -11.97 17.78 -18.23
CA ARG A 182 -11.10 18.86 -18.74
C ARG A 182 -9.78 18.97 -17.99
N LEU A 183 -9.72 18.39 -16.79
CA LEU A 183 -8.56 18.39 -15.92
C LEU A 183 -8.51 17.06 -15.17
N ALA A 184 -7.34 16.43 -15.15
CA ALA A 184 -7.09 15.24 -14.35
C ALA A 184 -5.84 15.45 -13.48
N LEU A 185 -5.94 15.06 -12.21
CA LEU A 185 -4.80 14.94 -11.32
C LEU A 185 -4.24 13.52 -11.38
N ILE A 186 -3.00 13.39 -11.83
CA ILE A 186 -2.30 12.10 -11.97
C ILE A 186 -1.19 12.04 -10.92
N GLY A 187 -1.04 10.91 -10.23
CA GLY A 187 -0.04 10.71 -9.17
C GLY A 187 -0.51 11.06 -7.76
N TRP A 188 -1.76 11.49 -7.59
CA TRP A 188 -2.35 11.83 -6.29
C TRP A 188 -2.91 10.62 -5.53
N THR A 189 -3.04 9.50 -6.21
CA THR A 189 -3.38 8.22 -5.59
C THR A 189 -2.11 7.56 -5.04
N ARG A 190 -1.98 7.52 -3.72
CA ARG A 190 -0.89 6.84 -3.01
C ARG A 190 -1.42 5.56 -2.37
N PRO A 191 -1.16 4.37 -2.93
CA PRO A 191 -1.68 3.16 -2.32
C PRO A 191 -0.90 2.81 -1.04
N PHE A 192 -1.58 2.28 -0.02
CA PHE A 192 -0.94 1.93 1.26
C PHE A 192 0.09 0.78 1.11
N ASN A 193 -0.12 -0.07 0.11
CA ASN A 193 0.83 -1.05 -0.42
C ASN A 193 0.88 -0.97 -1.97
N GLY A 194 1.89 -1.50 -2.64
CA GLY A 194 2.06 -1.36 -4.08
C GLY A 194 2.69 -0.02 -4.49
N GLY A 195 2.45 0.40 -5.74
CA GLY A 195 3.18 1.52 -6.35
C GLY A 195 2.29 2.59 -6.99
N VAL A 196 2.64 3.85 -6.75
CA VAL A 196 2.03 5.04 -7.39
C VAL A 196 2.06 4.98 -8.93
N PRO A 197 3.13 4.47 -9.60
CA PRO A 197 3.15 4.41 -11.06
C PRO A 197 1.99 3.60 -11.66
N ALA A 198 1.62 2.47 -11.06
CA ALA A 198 0.51 1.64 -11.55
C ALA A 198 -0.84 2.36 -11.41
N CYS A 199 -1.09 3.01 -10.27
CA CYS A 199 -2.29 3.84 -10.08
C CYS A 199 -2.34 4.99 -11.08
N SER A 200 -1.20 5.64 -11.32
CA SER A 200 -1.06 6.76 -12.26
C SER A 200 -1.28 6.31 -13.71
N GLU A 201 -0.75 5.16 -14.12
CA GLU A 201 -1.00 4.58 -15.44
C GLU A 201 -2.49 4.34 -15.65
N MET A 202 -3.17 3.72 -14.68
CA MET A 202 -4.59 3.40 -14.81
C MET A 202 -5.48 4.65 -14.93
N ILE A 203 -5.22 5.67 -14.11
CA ILE A 203 -5.90 6.98 -14.25
C ILE A 203 -5.58 7.63 -15.59
N SER A 204 -4.33 7.57 -16.05
CA SER A 204 -3.92 8.13 -17.34
C SER A 204 -4.62 7.44 -18.51
N ARG A 205 -4.77 6.11 -18.46
CA ARG A 205 -5.52 5.33 -19.46
C ARG A 205 -7.00 5.75 -19.50
N TYR A 206 -7.63 5.89 -18.34
CA TYR A 206 -9.02 6.37 -18.28
C TYR A 206 -9.15 7.79 -18.81
N PHE A 207 -8.25 8.70 -18.40
CA PHE A 207 -8.23 10.08 -18.87
C PHE A 207 -8.06 10.17 -20.40
N ALA A 208 -7.17 9.39 -20.99
CA ALA A 208 -7.00 9.35 -22.45
C ALA A 208 -8.28 8.91 -23.19
N LEU A 209 -9.06 7.99 -22.61
CA LEU A 209 -10.35 7.57 -23.16
C LEU A 209 -11.41 8.68 -23.04
N LEU A 210 -11.38 9.47 -21.95
CA LEU A 210 -12.24 10.64 -21.78
C LEU A 210 -11.88 11.74 -22.79
N CYS A 211 -10.59 12.07 -22.94
CA CYS A 211 -10.13 13.08 -23.89
C CYS A 211 -10.45 12.73 -25.35
N SER A 212 -10.45 11.42 -25.69
CA SER A 212 -10.76 10.95 -27.04
C SER A 212 -12.27 10.71 -27.28
N GLY A 213 -13.13 10.97 -26.28
CA GLY A 213 -14.57 10.74 -26.38
C GLY A 213 -14.97 9.26 -26.47
N LYS A 214 -14.04 8.33 -26.21
CA LYS A 214 -14.32 6.88 -26.19
C LYS A 214 -14.97 6.42 -24.89
N ARG A 215 -14.86 7.23 -23.85
CA ARG A 215 -15.54 7.09 -22.56
C ARG A 215 -16.03 8.45 -22.11
N GLU A 216 -16.99 8.43 -21.20
CA GLU A 216 -17.47 9.60 -20.49
C GLU A 216 -17.31 9.37 -18.98
N LEU A 217 -17.27 10.47 -18.23
CA LEU A 217 -17.42 10.37 -16.78
C LEU A 217 -18.86 9.92 -16.46
N PRO A 218 -19.07 9.22 -15.33
CA PRO A 218 -20.42 8.96 -14.85
C PRO A 218 -21.24 10.26 -14.74
N ALA A 219 -22.56 10.14 -14.89
CA ALA A 219 -23.47 11.27 -14.67
C ALA A 219 -23.25 11.86 -13.27
N ARG A 220 -23.38 13.19 -13.12
CA ARG A 220 -23.01 13.91 -11.90
C ARG A 220 -23.53 13.29 -10.59
N PRO A 221 -24.81 12.88 -10.47
CA PRO A 221 -25.31 12.24 -9.26
C PRO A 221 -24.61 10.90 -8.93
N ASP A 222 -24.31 10.08 -9.95
CA ASP A 222 -23.58 8.81 -9.77
C ASP A 222 -22.10 9.07 -9.44
N LEU A 223 -21.49 10.08 -10.08
CA LEU A 223 -20.11 10.49 -9.80
C LEU A 223 -19.95 10.97 -8.35
N GLU A 224 -20.84 11.84 -7.87
CA GLU A 224 -20.83 12.35 -6.49
C GLU A 224 -21.10 11.23 -5.48
N LYS A 225 -22.06 10.34 -5.75
CA LYS A 225 -22.32 9.16 -4.92
C LYS A 225 -21.09 8.27 -4.78
N ARG A 226 -20.40 7.96 -5.89
CA ARG A 226 -19.19 7.12 -5.87
C ARG A 226 -18.02 7.79 -5.14
N ILE A 227 -17.90 9.12 -5.23
CA ILE A 227 -16.93 9.88 -4.43
C ILE A 227 -17.20 9.69 -2.94
N GLU A 228 -18.46 9.80 -2.51
CA GLU A 228 -18.85 9.60 -1.11
C GLU A 228 -18.58 8.18 -0.63
N GLU A 229 -18.91 7.17 -1.44
CA GLU A 229 -18.64 5.76 -1.16
C GLU A 229 -17.13 5.46 -1.04
N ASP A 230 -16.33 5.92 -1.99
CA ASP A 230 -14.87 5.77 -1.96
C ASP A 230 -14.27 6.48 -0.74
N CYS A 231 -14.69 7.73 -0.47
CA CYS A 231 -14.24 8.50 0.69
C CYS A 231 -14.60 7.80 2.00
N ALA A 232 -15.83 7.33 2.18
CA ALA A 232 -16.26 6.64 3.41
C ALA A 232 -15.47 5.33 3.64
N ARG A 233 -15.20 4.59 2.56
CA ARG A 233 -14.37 3.38 2.63
C ARG A 233 -12.94 3.71 3.04
N GLU A 234 -12.35 4.77 2.49
CA GLU A 234 -10.98 5.20 2.81
C GLU A 234 -10.86 5.78 4.23
N GLU A 235 -11.86 6.50 4.72
CA GLU A 235 -11.91 6.95 6.11
C GLU A 235 -11.91 5.78 7.09
N THR A 236 -12.71 4.76 6.79
CA THR A 236 -12.75 3.51 7.57
C THR A 236 -11.42 2.76 7.45
N ALA A 237 -10.88 2.67 6.22
CA ALA A 237 -9.67 1.92 5.94
C ALA A 237 -8.41 2.52 6.59
N PHE A 238 -8.34 3.85 6.71
CA PHE A 238 -7.18 4.62 7.14
C PHE A 238 -7.48 5.50 8.37
N ALA A 239 -8.32 5.01 9.27
CA ALA A 239 -8.78 5.75 10.45
C ALA A 239 -7.66 6.26 11.38
N GLN A 240 -6.47 5.66 11.31
CA GLN A 240 -5.28 6.06 12.08
C GLN A 240 -4.30 6.95 11.28
N ALA A 241 -4.60 7.26 10.01
CA ALA A 241 -3.78 8.10 9.12
C ALA A 241 -4.62 9.23 8.49
N LYS A 242 -5.48 9.88 9.29
CA LYS A 242 -6.44 10.90 8.83
C LYS A 242 -5.82 12.08 8.07
N HIS A 243 -4.55 12.36 8.31
CA HIS A 243 -3.79 13.46 7.69
C HIS A 243 -3.21 13.09 6.31
N ILE A 244 -3.29 11.83 5.89
CA ILE A 244 -2.81 11.37 4.57
C ILE A 244 -4.04 11.01 3.73
N ARG A 245 -4.56 12.00 2.99
CA ARG A 245 -5.80 11.86 2.23
C ARG A 245 -5.60 11.10 0.93
N THR A 246 -4.37 11.07 0.40
CA THR A 246 -4.01 10.34 -0.82
C THR A 246 -4.08 8.81 -0.70
N LEU A 247 -4.27 8.26 0.51
CA LEU A 247 -4.24 6.81 0.75
C LEU A 247 -5.42 6.07 0.11
N VAL A 248 -5.11 5.01 -0.65
CA VAL A 248 -6.09 4.05 -1.19
C VAL A 248 -5.68 2.60 -0.94
N ASP A 249 -6.65 1.69 -1.00
CA ASP A 249 -6.40 0.25 -1.15
C ASP A 249 -6.00 -0.08 -2.59
N TYR A 250 -4.83 -0.69 -2.79
CA TYR A 250 -4.24 -0.88 -4.12
C TYR A 250 -5.12 -1.73 -5.05
N THR A 251 -5.53 -2.90 -4.60
CA THR A 251 -6.33 -3.85 -5.38
C THR A 251 -7.68 -3.25 -5.72
N THR A 252 -8.37 -2.71 -4.72
CA THR A 252 -9.69 -2.10 -4.89
C THR A 252 -9.65 -0.89 -5.82
N PHE A 253 -8.62 -0.04 -5.71
CA PHE A 253 -8.45 1.11 -6.58
C PHE A 253 -8.18 0.68 -8.02
N LEU A 254 -7.20 -0.20 -8.25
CA LEU A 254 -6.82 -0.60 -9.60
C LEU A 254 -7.94 -1.34 -10.31
N ASP A 255 -8.61 -2.29 -9.63
CA ASP A 255 -9.74 -3.01 -10.23
C ASP A 255 -10.92 -2.06 -10.51
N GLY A 256 -11.21 -1.12 -9.60
CA GLY A 256 -12.25 -0.12 -9.80
C GLY A 256 -11.97 0.84 -10.97
N VAL A 257 -10.70 1.22 -11.21
CA VAL A 257 -10.34 2.00 -12.41
C VAL A 257 -10.31 1.11 -13.66
N ALA A 258 -9.93 -0.17 -13.53
CA ALA A 258 -9.94 -1.11 -14.63
C ALA A 258 -11.34 -1.36 -15.19
N GLU A 259 -12.38 -1.32 -14.35
CA GLU A 259 -13.78 -1.32 -14.78
C GLU A 259 -14.13 -0.09 -15.63
N LEU A 260 -13.69 1.11 -15.23
CA LEU A 260 -13.91 2.36 -15.99
C LEU A 260 -13.22 2.34 -17.36
N VAL A 261 -12.04 1.73 -17.42
CA VAL A 261 -11.28 1.53 -18.66
C VAL A 261 -11.83 0.37 -19.50
N ASP A 262 -12.58 -0.57 -18.89
CA ASP A 262 -12.98 -1.88 -19.44
C ASP A 262 -11.79 -2.79 -19.78
N CYS A 263 -10.88 -2.92 -18.81
CA CYS A 263 -9.69 -3.79 -18.92
C CYS A 263 -9.49 -4.69 -17.68
N ALA A 264 -10.46 -4.75 -16.77
CA ALA A 264 -10.42 -5.66 -15.63
C ALA A 264 -10.38 -7.13 -16.14
N PRO A 265 -9.45 -7.98 -15.66
CA PRO A 265 -9.39 -9.37 -16.08
C PRO A 265 -10.63 -10.13 -15.62
N LYS A 266 -11.20 -10.96 -16.50
CA LYS A 266 -12.30 -11.86 -16.16
C LYS A 266 -11.75 -13.25 -15.91
N LEU A 267 -11.71 -13.68 -14.65
CA LEU A 267 -11.05 -14.94 -14.27
C LEU A 267 -11.58 -16.16 -15.01
N THR A 268 -12.89 -16.20 -15.30
CA THR A 268 -13.54 -17.31 -16.01
C THR A 268 -13.05 -17.51 -17.44
N ASP A 269 -12.50 -16.46 -18.07
CA ASP A 269 -11.94 -16.54 -19.43
C ASP A 269 -10.67 -17.42 -19.46
N TYR A 270 -10.04 -17.67 -18.30
CA TYR A 270 -8.75 -18.36 -18.16
C TYR A 270 -8.85 -19.74 -17.50
N LEU A 271 -10.05 -20.33 -17.39
CA LEU A 271 -10.22 -21.69 -16.83
C LEU A 271 -9.45 -22.77 -17.60
N ASN A 272 -9.18 -22.53 -18.89
CA ASN A 272 -8.39 -23.41 -19.76
C ASN A 272 -6.91 -23.01 -19.84
N ASP A 273 -6.48 -22.00 -19.08
CA ASP A 273 -5.08 -21.58 -18.91
C ASP A 273 -4.72 -21.54 -17.42
N PRO A 274 -4.59 -22.72 -16.76
CA PRO A 274 -4.41 -22.81 -15.32
C PRO A 274 -3.21 -22.01 -14.76
N PRO A 275 -2.03 -21.98 -15.41
CA PRO A 275 -0.91 -21.17 -14.93
C PRO A 275 -1.23 -19.67 -14.91
N LEU A 276 -1.87 -19.14 -15.95
CA LEU A 276 -2.24 -17.73 -15.99
C LEU A 276 -3.32 -17.41 -14.95
N LEU A 277 -4.34 -18.26 -14.82
CA LEU A 277 -5.39 -18.09 -13.82
C LEU A 277 -4.83 -18.04 -12.40
N TYR A 278 -3.90 -18.95 -12.09
CA TYR A 278 -3.20 -18.96 -10.81
C TYR A 278 -2.43 -17.66 -10.56
N LYS A 279 -1.65 -17.17 -11.55
CA LYS A 279 -0.93 -15.89 -11.45
C LYS A 279 -1.86 -14.69 -11.31
N LEU A 280 -3.05 -14.70 -11.92
CA LEU A 280 -4.03 -13.62 -11.80
C LEU A 280 -4.62 -13.48 -10.40
N ILE A 281 -4.74 -14.59 -9.67
CA ILE A 281 -5.31 -14.63 -8.32
C ILE A 281 -4.21 -14.46 -7.26
N CYS A 282 -3.14 -15.25 -7.37
CA CYS A 282 -2.10 -15.39 -6.35
C CYS A 282 -0.85 -14.56 -6.63
N GLY A 283 -0.62 -14.17 -7.87
CA GLY A 283 0.53 -13.35 -8.26
C GLY A 283 0.36 -11.87 -7.92
N THR A 284 1.48 -11.15 -7.98
CA THR A 284 1.52 -9.70 -7.80
C THR A 284 0.71 -8.97 -8.87
N ILE A 285 -0.09 -7.98 -8.46
CA ILE A 285 -0.87 -7.16 -9.38
C ILE A 285 0.07 -6.17 -10.08
N ILE A 286 0.28 -6.41 -11.37
CA ILE A 286 1.13 -5.59 -12.24
C ILE A 286 0.32 -4.97 -13.38
N GLY A 287 0.84 -3.89 -13.98
CA GLY A 287 0.19 -3.20 -15.11
C GLY A 287 -0.15 -4.13 -16.29
N ALA A 288 0.69 -5.13 -16.55
CA ALA A 288 0.47 -6.12 -17.62
C ALA A 288 -0.85 -6.89 -17.48
N THR A 289 -1.33 -7.12 -16.25
CA THR A 289 -2.64 -7.74 -16.03
C THR A 289 -3.78 -6.97 -16.69
N TYR A 290 -3.70 -5.63 -16.70
CA TYR A 290 -4.69 -4.76 -17.31
C TYR A 290 -4.47 -4.56 -18.83
N ARG A 291 -3.59 -5.36 -19.44
CA ARG A 291 -3.34 -5.45 -20.89
C ARG A 291 -3.83 -6.75 -21.50
N LEU A 292 -4.37 -7.67 -20.70
CA LEU A 292 -4.98 -8.91 -21.19
C LEU A 292 -6.25 -8.68 -22.02
N ARG A 293 -6.93 -7.54 -21.83
CA ARG A 293 -8.15 -7.17 -22.54
C ARG A 293 -8.41 -5.66 -22.48
N GLY A 294 -9.38 -5.20 -23.27
CA GLY A 294 -9.81 -3.82 -23.29
C GLY A 294 -8.96 -2.90 -24.17
N PRO A 295 -9.15 -1.58 -24.06
CA PRO A 295 -8.40 -0.61 -24.86
C PRO A 295 -6.89 -0.70 -24.63
N GLY A 296 -6.13 -0.84 -25.72
CA GLY A 296 -4.68 -0.98 -25.69
C GLY A 296 -4.20 -2.32 -25.14
N ALA A 297 -4.99 -3.38 -25.30
CA ALA A 297 -4.63 -4.74 -24.95
C ALA A 297 -3.53 -5.32 -25.85
N ASP A 298 -2.70 -6.14 -25.24
CA ASP A 298 -1.71 -7.00 -25.88
C ASP A 298 -1.66 -8.30 -25.03
N PRO A 299 -2.59 -9.25 -25.29
CA PRO A 299 -2.76 -10.42 -24.44
C PRO A 299 -1.56 -11.37 -24.46
N GLU A 300 -0.84 -11.44 -25.59
CA GLU A 300 0.35 -12.29 -25.74
C GLU A 300 1.48 -11.76 -24.87
N MET A 301 1.82 -10.47 -24.99
CA MET A 301 2.83 -9.82 -24.13
C MET A 301 2.42 -9.87 -22.66
N ALA A 302 1.15 -9.56 -22.37
CA ALA A 302 0.65 -9.56 -21.00
C ALA A 302 0.81 -10.94 -20.35
N ARG A 303 0.41 -12.00 -21.05
CA ARG A 303 0.56 -13.39 -20.59
C ARG A 303 2.03 -13.74 -20.38
N GLU A 304 2.90 -13.41 -21.33
CA GLU A 304 4.34 -13.67 -21.23
C GLU A 304 4.95 -13.02 -19.98
N VAL A 305 4.64 -11.75 -19.73
CA VAL A 305 5.15 -11.01 -18.57
C VAL A 305 4.60 -11.58 -17.26
N ILE A 306 3.29 -11.85 -17.19
CA ILE A 306 2.65 -12.38 -15.98
C ILE A 306 3.22 -13.74 -15.59
N LEU A 307 3.43 -14.63 -16.57
CA LEU A 307 3.95 -15.97 -16.30
C LEU A 307 5.44 -15.99 -15.90
N ARG A 308 6.22 -14.96 -16.28
CA ARG A 308 7.62 -14.83 -15.87
C ARG A 308 7.80 -14.47 -14.40
N LEU A 309 6.84 -13.79 -13.79
CA LEU A 309 6.97 -13.36 -12.40
C LEU A 309 6.64 -14.50 -11.42
N PRO A 310 7.40 -14.63 -10.32
CA PRO A 310 7.10 -15.63 -9.30
C PRO A 310 5.79 -15.31 -8.56
N VAL A 311 5.18 -16.33 -7.96
CA VAL A 311 4.21 -16.11 -6.88
C VAL A 311 4.95 -16.11 -5.56
N VAL A 312 4.62 -15.17 -4.68
CA VAL A 312 5.13 -15.18 -3.31
C VAL A 312 4.34 -16.25 -2.54
N ARG A 313 4.87 -17.48 -2.44
CA ARG A 313 4.17 -18.61 -1.76
C ARG A 313 3.68 -18.26 -0.37
N ASP A 314 4.50 -17.53 0.38
CA ASP A 314 4.21 -17.02 1.73
C ASP A 314 3.01 -16.06 1.82
N ALA A 315 2.52 -15.59 0.68
CA ALA A 315 1.35 -14.74 0.53
C ALA A 315 0.10 -15.55 0.11
N VAL A 316 0.22 -16.87 -0.04
CA VAL A 316 -0.82 -17.74 -0.59
C VAL A 316 -1.22 -18.79 0.42
N ASP A 317 -2.46 -18.69 0.86
CA ASP A 317 -3.19 -19.77 1.50
C ASP A 317 -4.34 -20.18 0.57
N PRO A 318 -4.28 -21.35 -0.08
CA PRO A 318 -5.35 -21.82 -0.96
C PRO A 318 -6.72 -21.85 -0.27
N ALA A 319 -6.77 -22.09 1.05
CA ALA A 319 -8.02 -22.10 1.81
C ALA A 319 -8.75 -20.73 1.81
N LEU A 320 -8.03 -19.64 1.50
CA LEU A 320 -8.61 -18.31 1.37
C LEU A 320 -9.27 -18.05 0.02
N VAL A 321 -9.02 -18.88 -1.00
CA VAL A 321 -9.50 -18.67 -2.37
C VAL A 321 -11.02 -18.58 -2.46
N PRO A 322 -11.82 -19.47 -1.85
CA PRO A 322 -13.28 -19.35 -1.92
C PRO A 322 -13.79 -18.01 -1.35
N PHE A 323 -13.19 -17.53 -0.26
CA PHE A 323 -13.54 -16.24 0.35
C PHE A 323 -13.14 -15.05 -0.53
N ALA A 324 -12.00 -15.14 -1.22
CA ALA A 324 -11.54 -14.12 -2.15
C ALA A 324 -12.44 -13.99 -3.39
N LEU A 325 -12.99 -15.12 -3.86
CA LEU A 325 -13.78 -15.19 -5.08
C LEU A 325 -15.27 -14.88 -4.86
N ALA A 326 -15.75 -14.91 -3.62
CA ALA A 326 -17.14 -14.63 -3.28
C ALA A 326 -17.58 -13.24 -3.81
N GLY A 327 -18.63 -13.20 -4.64
CA GLY A 327 -19.14 -11.98 -5.27
C GLY A 327 -18.26 -11.40 -6.39
N ARG A 328 -17.19 -12.09 -6.79
CA ARG A 328 -16.29 -11.69 -7.90
C ARG A 328 -16.45 -12.55 -9.15
N VAL A 329 -16.91 -13.79 -8.97
CA VAL A 329 -17.24 -14.74 -10.02
C VAL A 329 -18.56 -15.41 -9.69
N GLU A 330 -19.17 -16.06 -10.68
CA GLU A 330 -20.33 -16.94 -10.46
C GLU A 330 -19.99 -18.01 -9.41
N GLU A 331 -20.89 -18.25 -8.45
CA GLU A 331 -20.66 -19.21 -7.34
C GLU A 331 -20.30 -20.61 -7.85
N SER A 332 -20.88 -21.01 -8.99
CA SER A 332 -20.61 -22.30 -9.65
C SER A 332 -19.18 -22.42 -10.20
N ALA A 333 -18.48 -21.30 -10.44
CA ALA A 333 -17.10 -21.30 -10.92
C ALA A 333 -16.08 -21.45 -9.78
N ILE A 334 -16.45 -21.12 -8.53
CA ILE A 334 -15.54 -21.09 -7.39
C ILE A 334 -14.85 -22.45 -7.15
N PRO A 335 -15.55 -23.60 -7.10
CA PRO A 335 -14.89 -24.88 -6.85
C PRO A 335 -13.83 -25.23 -7.90
N LYS A 336 -14.12 -24.94 -9.17
CA LYS A 336 -13.20 -25.20 -10.29
C LYS A 336 -11.97 -24.31 -10.24
N ILE A 337 -12.15 -23.02 -9.93
CA ILE A 337 -11.02 -22.09 -9.79
C ILE A 337 -10.17 -22.48 -8.58
N HIS A 338 -10.80 -22.86 -7.47
CA HIS A 338 -10.11 -23.29 -6.26
C HIS A 338 -9.24 -24.53 -6.52
N GLU A 339 -9.79 -25.56 -7.17
CA GLU A 339 -9.03 -26.77 -7.56
C GLU A 339 -7.83 -26.42 -8.46
N ILE A 340 -8.00 -25.49 -9.41
CA ILE A 340 -6.89 -25.01 -10.24
C ILE A 340 -5.81 -24.36 -9.36
N VAL A 341 -6.18 -23.50 -8.43
CA VAL A 341 -5.23 -22.82 -7.53
C VAL A 341 -4.50 -23.84 -6.65
N GLU A 342 -5.20 -24.79 -6.03
CA GLU A 342 -4.58 -25.83 -5.20
C GLU A 342 -3.56 -26.65 -6.00
N ARG A 343 -3.94 -27.10 -7.20
CA ARG A 343 -3.05 -27.87 -8.07
C ARG A 343 -1.83 -27.06 -8.53
N GLN A 344 -2.04 -25.80 -8.91
CA GLN A 344 -0.93 -24.93 -9.33
C GLN A 344 -0.01 -24.58 -8.16
N PHE A 345 -0.56 -24.29 -6.97
CA PHE A 345 0.22 -24.03 -5.77
C PHE A 345 1.04 -25.26 -5.33
N ALA A 346 0.51 -26.47 -5.46
CA ALA A 346 1.24 -27.70 -5.20
C ALA A 346 2.37 -27.97 -6.23
N ALA A 347 2.13 -27.59 -7.49
CA ALA A 347 3.10 -27.74 -8.58
C ALA A 347 4.15 -26.61 -8.64
N ASP A 348 3.85 -25.44 -8.06
CA ASP A 348 4.75 -24.31 -7.89
C ASP A 348 5.77 -24.63 -6.76
N ALA A 349 6.57 -25.66 -7.02
CA ALA A 349 7.67 -26.11 -6.18
C ALA A 349 8.87 -25.20 -6.42
N GLU A 350 8.83 -24.05 -5.75
CA GLU A 350 9.94 -23.11 -5.46
C GLU A 350 10.93 -22.79 -6.59
N LEU A 351 11.00 -21.49 -6.91
CA LEU A 351 12.31 -20.84 -7.10
C LEU A 351 13.07 -20.94 -5.77
N VAL A 352 13.80 -22.07 -5.57
CA VAL A 352 14.78 -22.26 -4.49
C VAL A 352 15.70 -21.09 -4.43
#